data_AF-A0A1S4KIC2-F1
#
_entry.id   AF-A0A1S4KIC2-F1
#
_cell.length_a   1.000
_cell.length_b   1.000
_cell.length_c   1.000
_cell.angle_alpha   90.00
_cell.angle_beta   90.00
_cell.angle_gamma   90.00
#
_symmetry.space_group_name_H-M   'P 1'
#
loop_
_entity.id
_entity.type
_entity.pdbx_description
1 polymer ?
#
loop_
_entity_poly.entity_id
_entity_poly.type
_entity_poly.pdbx_seq_one_letter_code
_entity_poly.pdbx_strand_id
1 'polypeptide(L)'
;HRQWATFFEPDGAQMAFPCFDEPSLKATFVVTLVRPAGLTTVSNMPLQISRNRSKSLIEDTFQQTPVMSTYTLAWYLFDKHSSECSLLFIQVTVYGIDVKDTVASKVLASAKKYLEYFQHYFGITYTLPKLDIITITKFRFGGMENWGAIMMKNSIIRSADDNAIAHEVIHQWLGNLATSSWWNCIWLHEAPTYYLSYLATFQRMGSQSEYVSSFLWCTYVTIIGNYLKRGPPATMKIVFSGSAD
;
A
#
# COMPACT_ATOMS: atom_id res chain seq x y z
N HIS A 1 16.94 -0.28 -17.05
CA HIS A 1 16.20 -1.20 -16.16
C HIS A 1 14.75 -1.27 -16.60
N ARG A 2 14.21 -2.48 -16.71
CA ARG A 2 12.83 -2.76 -17.09
C ARG A 2 11.98 -2.91 -15.83
N GLN A 3 10.82 -2.27 -15.83
CA GLN A 3 9.88 -2.28 -14.71
C GLN A 3 8.46 -2.10 -15.24
N TRP A 4 7.55 -2.97 -14.81
CA TRP A 4 6.12 -2.90 -15.05
C TRP A 4 5.40 -3.04 -13.72
N ALA A 5 4.34 -2.26 -13.55
CA ALA A 5 3.55 -2.20 -12.34
C ALA A 5 2.09 -1.93 -12.71
N THR A 6 1.18 -2.50 -11.94
CA THR A 6 -0.26 -2.17 -11.98
C THR A 6 -0.57 -1.05 -11.01
N PHE A 7 -1.48 -0.16 -11.38
CA PHE A 7 -2.09 0.84 -10.51
C PHE A 7 -3.58 0.88 -10.83
N PHE A 8 -4.42 0.43 -9.89
CA PHE A 8 -5.84 0.21 -10.14
C PHE A 8 -6.77 1.11 -9.35
N GLU A 9 -6.29 1.90 -8.40
CA GLU A 9 -7.15 2.87 -7.73
C GLU A 9 -7.46 4.07 -8.64
N PRO A 10 -8.72 4.54 -8.72
CA PRO A 10 -9.91 3.95 -8.12
C PRO A 10 -10.51 2.78 -8.92
N ASP A 11 -10.54 2.88 -10.25
CA ASP A 11 -11.30 1.98 -11.14
C ASP A 11 -10.48 1.53 -12.37
N GLY A 12 -9.19 1.29 -12.16
CA GLY A 12 -8.24 0.88 -13.20
C GLY A 12 -8.14 -0.63 -13.41
N ALA A 13 -8.70 -1.47 -12.54
CA ALA A 13 -8.57 -2.92 -12.66
C ALA A 13 -9.30 -3.45 -13.91
N GLN A 14 -10.44 -2.84 -14.25
CA GLN A 14 -11.22 -3.15 -15.47
C GLN A 14 -10.44 -2.94 -16.77
N MET A 15 -9.36 -2.15 -16.76
CA MET A 15 -8.49 -1.98 -17.92
C MET A 15 -7.50 -3.13 -18.11
N ALA A 16 -7.23 -3.90 -17.05
CA ALA A 16 -6.30 -5.02 -17.07
C ALA A 16 -7.01 -6.36 -17.25
N PHE A 17 -8.21 -6.53 -16.67
CA PHE A 17 -9.01 -7.74 -16.79
C PHE A 17 -10.51 -7.44 -16.58
N PRO A 18 -11.44 -8.21 -17.16
CA PRO A 18 -12.86 -8.05 -16.90
C PRO A 18 -13.20 -8.33 -15.43
N CYS A 19 -13.80 -7.36 -14.73
CA CYS A 19 -14.22 -7.50 -13.33
C CYS A 19 -15.35 -6.53 -12.98
N PHE A 20 -15.98 -6.76 -11.83
CA PHE A 20 -16.85 -5.78 -11.19
C PHE A 20 -15.98 -4.81 -10.37
N ASP A 21 -15.56 -3.70 -10.99
CA ASP A 21 -14.53 -2.81 -10.46
C ASP A 21 -15.08 -1.78 -9.46
N GLU A 22 -15.65 -2.29 -8.37
CA GLU A 22 -16.23 -1.50 -7.28
C GLU A 22 -15.63 -1.93 -5.94
N PRO A 23 -15.29 -0.99 -5.03
CA PRO A 23 -14.57 -1.31 -3.81
C PRO A 23 -15.34 -2.23 -2.86
N SER A 24 -16.68 -2.20 -2.90
CA SER A 24 -17.54 -3.08 -2.09
C SER A 24 -17.64 -4.51 -2.62
N LEU A 25 -17.38 -4.73 -3.90
CA LEU A 25 -17.51 -6.04 -4.58
C LEU A 25 -16.20 -6.83 -4.45
N LYS A 26 -15.91 -7.24 -3.22
CA LYS A 26 -14.67 -7.96 -2.89
C LYS A 26 -14.70 -9.41 -3.38
N ALA A 27 -13.53 -9.93 -3.75
CA ALA A 27 -13.32 -11.30 -4.17
C ALA A 27 -11.95 -11.82 -3.71
N THR A 28 -11.70 -13.12 -3.90
CA THR A 28 -10.37 -13.72 -3.78
C THR A 28 -9.71 -13.80 -5.15
N PHE A 29 -8.39 -13.65 -5.21
CA PHE A 29 -7.64 -13.65 -6.46
C PHE A 29 -6.50 -14.67 -6.42
N VAL A 30 -6.32 -15.39 -7.53
CA VAL A 30 -5.12 -16.18 -7.81
C VAL A 30 -4.47 -15.57 -9.04
N VAL A 31 -3.23 -15.09 -8.88
CA VAL A 31 -2.50 -14.43 -9.96
C VAL A 31 -1.49 -15.41 -10.56
N THR A 32 -1.53 -15.58 -11.87
CA THR A 32 -0.52 -16.31 -12.65
C THR A 32 0.09 -15.39 -13.70
N LEU A 33 1.41 -15.23 -13.68
CA LEU A 33 2.15 -14.37 -14.59
C LEU A 33 3.11 -15.21 -15.43
N VAL A 34 3.06 -15.01 -16.75
CA VAL A 34 4.04 -15.60 -17.68
C VAL A 34 5.02 -14.52 -18.07
N ARG A 35 6.28 -14.69 -17.70
CA ARG A 35 7.34 -13.71 -17.91
C ARG A 35 8.56 -14.30 -18.61
N PRO A 36 9.36 -13.48 -19.29
CA PRO A 36 10.71 -13.85 -19.68
C PRO A 36 11.56 -14.34 -18.50
N ALA A 37 12.43 -15.31 -18.75
CA ALA A 37 13.49 -15.68 -17.82
C ALA A 37 14.37 -14.46 -17.50
N GLY A 38 14.82 -14.34 -16.23
CA GLY A 38 15.65 -13.23 -15.76
C GLY A 38 14.91 -12.01 -15.21
N LEU A 39 13.57 -11.96 -15.31
CA LEU A 39 12.75 -11.00 -14.57
C LEU A 39 12.30 -11.57 -13.23
N THR A 40 12.09 -10.71 -12.25
CA THR A 40 11.41 -11.04 -10.98
C THR A 40 9.96 -10.60 -11.06
N THR A 41 9.05 -11.38 -10.50
CA THR A 41 7.64 -11.00 -10.31
C THR A 41 7.29 -10.92 -8.84
N VAL A 42 6.46 -9.96 -8.47
CA VAL A 42 5.85 -9.83 -7.15
C VAL A 42 4.36 -9.59 -7.33
N SER A 43 3.53 -10.16 -6.44
CA SER A 43 2.10 -9.89 -6.34
C SER A 43 1.71 -9.84 -4.86
N ASN A 44 0.42 -9.70 -4.55
CA ASN A 44 -0.09 -9.54 -3.18
C ASN A 44 0.35 -10.67 -2.24
N MET A 45 0.28 -11.92 -2.71
CA MET A 45 0.58 -13.14 -1.94
C MET A 45 1.95 -13.74 -2.28
N PRO A 46 2.51 -14.64 -1.46
CA PRO A 46 3.75 -15.34 -1.78
C PRO A 46 3.66 -16.14 -3.08
N LEU A 47 4.79 -16.27 -3.77
CA LEU A 47 4.92 -17.15 -4.92
C LEU A 47 4.68 -18.61 -4.47
N GLN A 48 3.67 -19.26 -5.05
CA GLN A 48 3.34 -20.65 -4.72
C GLN A 48 4.16 -21.61 -5.56
N ILE A 49 4.27 -21.35 -6.87
CA ILE A 49 4.99 -22.22 -7.79
C ILE A 49 5.53 -21.43 -8.98
N SER A 50 6.74 -21.81 -9.42
CA SER A 50 7.39 -21.30 -10.62
C SER A 50 7.69 -22.46 -11.57
N ARG A 51 7.19 -22.40 -12.80
CA ARG A 51 7.34 -23.48 -13.80
C ARG A 51 7.97 -22.94 -15.08
N ASN A 52 8.91 -23.69 -15.65
CA ASN A 52 9.41 -23.38 -16.99
C ASN A 52 8.33 -23.74 -18.02
N ARG A 53 7.76 -22.74 -18.69
CA ARG A 53 6.81 -22.94 -19.81
C ARG A 53 7.55 -23.19 -21.13
N SER A 54 8.76 -22.64 -21.26
CA SER A 54 9.71 -22.90 -22.35
C SER A 54 11.14 -22.57 -21.90
N LYS A 55 12.13 -22.65 -22.81
CA LYS A 55 13.52 -22.22 -22.51
C LYS A 55 13.65 -20.75 -22.11
N SER A 56 12.70 -19.89 -22.52
CA SER A 56 12.77 -18.43 -22.32
C SER A 56 11.63 -17.87 -21.47
N LEU A 57 10.61 -18.67 -21.13
CA LEU A 57 9.43 -18.22 -20.39
C LEU A 57 9.24 -19.03 -19.11
N ILE A 58 8.95 -18.30 -18.03
CA ILE A 58 8.64 -18.83 -16.72
C ILE A 58 7.20 -18.41 -16.37
N GLU A 59 6.42 -19.35 -15.84
CA GLU A 59 5.08 -19.14 -15.32
C GLU A 59 5.13 -19.17 -13.80
N ASP A 60 4.82 -18.03 -13.18
CA ASP A 60 4.78 -17.83 -11.75
C ASP A 60 3.33 -17.75 -11.29
N THR A 61 2.92 -18.65 -10.40
CA THR A 61 1.59 -18.64 -9.79
C THR A 61 1.71 -18.32 -8.31
N PHE A 62 0.97 -17.31 -7.86
CA PHE A 62 0.94 -16.84 -6.48
C PHE A 62 -0.20 -17.51 -5.69
N GLN A 63 -0.06 -17.58 -4.37
CA GLN A 63 -1.13 -18.09 -3.50
C GLN A 63 -2.40 -17.23 -3.61
N GLN A 64 -3.55 -17.82 -3.27
CA GLN A 64 -4.82 -17.12 -3.26
C GLN A 64 -4.85 -16.00 -2.20
N THR A 65 -5.34 -14.82 -2.56
CA THR A 65 -5.54 -13.69 -1.63
C THR A 65 -6.69 -13.96 -0.64
N PRO A 66 -6.76 -13.24 0.50
CA PRO A 66 -8.02 -13.09 1.20
C PRO A 66 -9.05 -12.35 0.34
N VAL A 67 -10.27 -12.24 0.83
CA VAL A 67 -11.32 -11.42 0.23
C VAL A 67 -10.90 -9.95 0.28
N MET A 68 -10.67 -9.35 -0.89
CA MET A 68 -10.17 -7.99 -1.05
C MET A 68 -10.83 -7.29 -2.26
N SER A 69 -10.73 -5.97 -2.31
CA SER A 69 -11.25 -5.18 -3.43
C SER A 69 -10.32 -5.22 -4.64
N THR A 70 -10.85 -5.04 -5.85
CA THR A 70 -10.08 -5.08 -7.11
C THR A 70 -8.95 -4.05 -7.15
N TYR A 71 -9.17 -2.85 -6.61
CA TYR A 71 -8.20 -1.75 -6.67
C TYR A 71 -6.88 -2.02 -5.91
N THR A 72 -6.89 -2.94 -4.93
CA THR A 72 -5.70 -3.30 -4.14
C THR A 72 -4.96 -4.51 -4.71
N LEU A 73 -5.53 -5.19 -5.71
CA LEU A 73 -4.85 -6.24 -6.47
C LEU A 73 -3.65 -5.63 -7.21
N ALA A 74 -2.52 -6.33 -7.20
CA ALA A 74 -1.34 -5.87 -7.90
C ALA A 74 -0.44 -6.99 -8.41
N TRP A 75 0.29 -6.66 -9.46
CA TRP A 75 1.47 -7.41 -9.87
C TRP A 75 2.54 -6.48 -10.44
N TYR A 76 3.78 -6.90 -10.21
CA TYR A 76 4.97 -6.16 -10.56
C TYR A 76 5.95 -7.09 -11.28
N LEU A 77 6.61 -6.57 -12.31
CA LEU A 77 7.67 -7.26 -13.03
C LEU A 77 8.87 -6.33 -13.15
N PHE A 78 10.06 -6.77 -12.79
CA PHE A 78 11.26 -5.93 -12.86
C PHE A 78 12.55 -6.75 -12.99
N ASP A 79 13.64 -6.09 -13.41
CA ASP A 79 14.97 -6.71 -13.40
C ASP A 79 15.38 -7.05 -11.96
N LYS A 80 15.99 -8.23 -11.76
CA LYS A 80 16.23 -8.82 -10.43
C LYS A 80 17.12 -7.97 -9.52
N HIS A 81 16.53 -7.31 -8.52
CA HIS A 81 17.22 -6.69 -7.37
C HIS A 81 16.28 -6.63 -6.15
N SER A 82 16.74 -7.14 -5.00
CA SER A 82 15.99 -7.08 -3.73
C SER A 82 16.94 -7.10 -2.52
N SER A 83 16.48 -6.50 -1.42
CA SER A 83 17.04 -6.69 -0.08
C SER A 83 15.93 -7.27 0.82
N GLU A 84 16.20 -8.40 1.47
CA GLU A 84 15.21 -9.20 2.23
C GLU A 84 15.51 -9.17 3.74
N CYS A 85 14.49 -9.09 4.61
CA CYS A 85 14.65 -9.32 6.06
C CYS A 85 13.31 -9.56 6.80
N SER A 86 13.18 -10.64 7.57
CA SER A 86 11.91 -11.11 8.18
C SER A 86 11.60 -10.54 9.58
N LEU A 87 10.31 -10.39 9.94
CA LEU A 87 9.82 -10.02 11.29
C LEU A 87 8.88 -11.13 11.82
N LEU A 88 9.27 -11.82 12.89
CA LEU A 88 8.50 -12.96 13.45
C LEU A 88 8.13 -13.98 12.34
N PHE A 89 6.83 -14.07 12.00
CA PHE A 89 6.26 -14.92 10.94
C PHE A 89 5.92 -14.17 9.65
N ILE A 90 6.06 -12.84 9.63
CA ILE A 90 5.76 -12.00 8.45
C ILE A 90 7.08 -11.66 7.74
N GLN A 91 7.21 -12.08 6.49
CA GLN A 91 8.35 -11.71 5.67
C GLN A 91 8.19 -10.28 5.13
N VAL A 92 9.13 -9.39 5.43
CA VAL A 92 9.14 -8.03 4.88
C VAL A 92 10.28 -7.91 3.88
N THR A 93 10.00 -7.44 2.67
CA THR A 93 11.00 -7.36 1.60
C THR A 93 10.96 -5.99 0.92
N VAL A 94 12.11 -5.42 0.60
CA VAL A 94 12.21 -4.23 -0.24
C VAL A 94 12.73 -4.63 -1.61
N TYR A 95 11.91 -4.38 -2.63
CA TYR A 95 12.27 -4.55 -4.02
C TYR A 95 12.54 -3.19 -4.64
N GLY A 96 13.59 -3.10 -5.46
CA GLY A 96 13.87 -1.85 -6.15
C GLY A 96 15.08 -1.90 -7.05
N ILE A 97 15.01 -1.09 -8.09
CA ILE A 97 16.14 -0.81 -8.97
C ILE A 97 16.98 0.28 -8.30
N ASP A 98 18.28 0.04 -8.16
CA ASP A 98 19.27 0.99 -7.60
C ASP A 98 19.01 1.45 -6.15
N VAL A 99 18.32 0.63 -5.36
CA VAL A 99 18.19 0.88 -3.92
C VAL A 99 19.43 0.34 -3.21
N LYS A 100 20.21 1.24 -2.59
CA LYS A 100 21.37 0.84 -1.77
C LYS A 100 20.91 0.00 -0.59
N ASP A 101 21.64 -1.05 -0.24
CA ASP A 101 21.31 -1.93 0.91
C ASP A 101 21.13 -1.17 2.23
N THR A 102 21.90 -0.10 2.43
CA THR A 102 21.78 0.77 3.61
C THR A 102 20.46 1.52 3.67
N VAL A 103 19.92 1.90 2.52
CA VAL A 103 18.60 2.55 2.40
C VAL A 103 17.50 1.52 2.56
N ALA A 104 17.60 0.38 1.85
CA ALA A 104 16.64 -0.72 1.97
C ALA A 104 16.50 -1.20 3.42
N SER A 105 17.61 -1.34 4.14
CA SER A 105 17.63 -1.72 5.56
C SER A 105 16.89 -0.72 6.46
N LYS A 106 17.01 0.59 6.18
CA LYS A 106 16.28 1.63 6.93
C LYS A 106 14.77 1.55 6.66
N VAL A 107 14.38 1.48 5.39
CA VAL A 107 12.96 1.36 4.99
C VAL A 107 12.35 0.12 5.63
N LEU A 108 13.05 -1.00 5.56
CA LEU A 108 12.62 -2.26 6.14
C LEU A 108 12.49 -2.18 7.66
N ALA A 109 13.46 -1.57 8.36
CA ALA A 109 13.38 -1.35 9.81
C ALA A 109 12.22 -0.44 10.20
N SER A 110 11.90 0.57 9.38
CA SER A 110 10.75 1.44 9.59
C SER A 110 9.43 0.71 9.37
N ALA A 111 9.27 0.03 8.23
CA ALA A 111 8.07 -0.75 7.91
C ALA A 111 7.74 -1.78 8.99
N LYS A 112 8.73 -2.51 9.49
CA LYS A 112 8.56 -3.50 10.57
C LYS A 112 8.00 -2.89 11.85
N LYS A 113 8.60 -1.80 12.30
CA LYS A 113 8.19 -1.10 13.52
C LYS A 113 6.78 -0.50 13.38
N TYR A 114 6.43 0.03 12.21
CA TYR A 114 5.06 0.51 11.97
C TYR A 114 4.06 -0.63 11.89
N LEU A 115 4.43 -1.76 11.29
CA LEU A 115 3.59 -2.95 11.27
C LEU A 115 3.30 -3.44 12.70
N GLU A 116 4.34 -3.57 13.52
CA GLU A 116 4.21 -3.91 14.95
C GLU A 116 3.34 -2.89 15.70
N TYR A 117 3.62 -1.59 15.52
CA TYR A 117 2.87 -0.52 16.15
C TYR A 117 1.37 -0.58 15.80
N PHE A 118 1.00 -0.71 14.52
CA PHE A 118 -0.41 -0.72 14.12
C PHE A 118 -1.13 -2.01 14.52
N GLN A 119 -0.44 -3.14 14.57
CA GLN A 119 -1.02 -4.36 15.16
C GLN A 119 -1.43 -4.14 16.63
N HIS A 120 -0.57 -3.49 17.42
CA HIS A 120 -0.90 -3.15 18.80
C HIS A 120 -1.98 -2.07 18.90
N TYR A 121 -1.90 -1.04 18.06
CA TYR A 121 -2.84 0.08 18.07
C TYR A 121 -4.28 -0.37 17.77
N PHE A 122 -4.47 -1.20 16.75
CA PHE A 122 -5.80 -1.71 16.38
C PHE A 122 -6.21 -2.96 17.15
N GLY A 123 -5.29 -3.64 17.84
CA GLY A 123 -5.54 -4.95 18.44
C GLY A 123 -5.85 -6.04 17.42
N ILE A 124 -5.47 -5.84 16.15
CA ILE A 124 -5.72 -6.75 15.02
C ILE A 124 -4.38 -7.06 14.36
N THR A 125 -4.01 -8.34 14.31
CA THR A 125 -2.77 -8.79 13.67
C THR A 125 -2.84 -8.65 12.15
N TYR A 126 -1.71 -8.32 11.51
CA TYR A 126 -1.62 -8.36 10.06
C TYR A 126 -1.80 -9.80 9.56
N THR A 127 -2.65 -9.99 8.56
CA THR A 127 -3.18 -11.31 8.20
C THR A 127 -2.41 -12.03 7.09
N LEU A 128 -1.58 -11.32 6.32
CA LEU A 128 -0.83 -11.92 5.22
C LEU A 128 0.55 -12.42 5.69
N PRO A 129 1.10 -13.47 5.05
CA PRO A 129 2.41 -14.02 5.42
C PRO A 129 3.59 -13.11 5.02
N LYS A 130 3.36 -12.08 4.20
CA LYS A 130 4.39 -11.15 3.76
C LYS A 130 3.87 -9.72 3.62
N LEU A 131 4.80 -8.77 3.61
CA LEU A 131 4.59 -7.41 3.17
C LEU A 131 5.79 -6.96 2.34
N ASP A 132 5.58 -6.81 1.04
CA ASP A 132 6.62 -6.33 0.14
C ASP A 132 6.46 -4.82 -0.10
N ILE A 133 7.58 -4.11 -0.23
CA ILE A 133 7.66 -2.70 -0.60
C ILE A 133 8.40 -2.61 -1.94
N ILE A 134 7.69 -2.20 -2.98
CA ILE A 134 8.16 -2.19 -4.36
C ILE A 134 8.45 -0.74 -4.77
N THR A 135 9.71 -0.48 -5.06
CA THR A 135 10.19 0.83 -5.49
C THR A 135 9.91 1.05 -6.97
N ILE A 136 9.10 2.05 -7.31
CA ILE A 136 8.79 2.45 -8.69
C ILE A 136 9.50 3.74 -9.07
N THR A 137 10.22 3.70 -10.20
CA THR A 137 11.03 4.83 -10.69
C THR A 137 10.18 5.98 -11.24
N LYS A 138 9.09 5.66 -11.95
CA LYS A 138 8.16 6.62 -12.54
C LYS A 138 6.77 6.42 -11.98
N PHE A 139 6.48 7.11 -10.89
CA PHE A 139 5.17 7.08 -10.26
C PHE A 139 4.69 8.49 -9.93
N ARG A 140 3.41 8.76 -10.22
CA ARG A 140 2.82 10.11 -10.08
C ARG A 140 2.57 10.47 -8.61
N PHE A 141 2.18 9.47 -7.82
CA PHE A 141 1.83 9.63 -6.40
C PHE A 141 3.00 9.25 -5.49
N GLY A 142 2.76 9.26 -4.17
CA GLY A 142 3.75 8.86 -3.16
C GLY A 142 3.90 7.35 -3.07
N GLY A 143 2.79 6.66 -2.81
CA GLY A 143 2.69 5.21 -2.78
C GLY A 143 1.30 4.73 -3.20
N MET A 144 1.10 3.42 -3.10
CA MET A 144 -0.17 2.73 -3.27
C MET A 144 -0.15 1.50 -2.35
N GLU A 145 -1.19 1.32 -1.57
CA GLU A 145 -1.23 0.40 -0.43
C GLU A 145 -1.48 -1.07 -0.79
N ASN A 146 -1.29 -1.47 -2.05
CA ASN A 146 -1.69 -2.77 -2.58
C ASN A 146 -1.40 -3.90 -1.57
N TRP A 147 -2.42 -4.66 -1.18
CA TRP A 147 -2.38 -5.48 0.04
C TRP A 147 -1.25 -6.51 -0.02
N GLY A 148 -0.26 -6.40 0.87
CA GLY A 148 0.92 -7.27 0.90
C GLY A 148 2.00 -6.99 -0.13
N ALA A 149 1.84 -5.96 -0.97
CA ALA A 149 2.79 -5.56 -2.00
C ALA A 149 2.71 -4.04 -2.30
N ILE A 150 3.05 -3.22 -1.29
CA ILE A 150 2.99 -1.76 -1.33
C ILE A 150 3.87 -1.22 -2.47
N MET A 151 3.32 -0.32 -3.28
CA MET A 151 4.07 0.46 -4.24
C MET A 151 4.60 1.73 -3.58
N MET A 152 5.86 2.11 -3.80
CA MET A 152 6.38 3.40 -3.35
C MET A 152 7.25 4.06 -4.42
N LYS A 153 7.15 5.38 -4.53
CA LYS A 153 8.00 6.17 -5.43
C LYS A 153 9.46 6.14 -4.96
N ASN A 154 10.38 6.00 -5.91
CA ASN A 154 11.82 5.90 -5.63
C ASN A 154 12.38 7.05 -4.78
N SER A 155 11.88 8.27 -4.92
CA SER A 155 12.34 9.41 -4.10
C SER A 155 12.05 9.22 -2.61
N ILE A 156 10.89 8.65 -2.26
CA ILE A 156 10.48 8.37 -0.87
C ILE A 156 11.34 7.26 -0.26
N ILE A 157 11.60 6.21 -1.04
CA ILE A 157 12.48 5.11 -0.61
C ILE A 157 13.90 5.63 -0.40
N ARG A 158 14.43 6.45 -1.32
CA ARG A 158 15.79 7.01 -1.21
C ARG A 158 15.98 7.94 -0.01
N SER A 159 14.95 8.69 0.39
CA SER A 159 14.97 9.48 1.62
C SER A 159 14.69 8.66 2.86
N ALA A 160 14.19 7.42 2.72
CA ALA A 160 13.65 6.61 3.81
C ALA A 160 12.63 7.40 4.64
N ASP A 161 11.68 8.05 3.96
CA ASP A 161 10.65 8.88 4.61
C ASP A 161 9.75 8.04 5.52
N ASP A 162 9.94 8.20 6.82
CA ASP A 162 9.26 7.44 7.86
C ASP A 162 7.74 7.66 7.86
N ASN A 163 7.26 8.88 7.54
CA ASN A 163 5.83 9.17 7.53
C ASN A 163 5.15 8.54 6.32
N ALA A 164 5.75 8.64 5.14
CA ALA A 164 5.22 7.99 3.94
C ALA A 164 5.20 6.47 4.10
N ILE A 165 6.23 5.86 4.71
CA ILE A 165 6.23 4.43 5.02
C ILE A 165 5.11 4.09 6.01
N ALA A 166 4.91 4.88 7.06
CA ALA A 166 3.83 4.67 8.02
C ALA A 166 2.44 4.78 7.35
N HIS A 167 2.25 5.73 6.44
CA HIS A 167 1.03 5.94 5.66
C HIS A 167 0.64 4.70 4.84
N GLU A 168 1.57 4.15 4.07
CA GLU A 168 1.28 2.96 3.26
C GLU A 168 1.09 1.69 4.11
N VAL A 169 1.79 1.59 5.25
CA VAL A 169 1.67 0.43 6.16
C VAL A 169 0.33 0.45 6.93
N ILE A 170 -0.17 1.60 7.35
CA ILE A 170 -1.46 1.64 8.08
C ILE A 170 -2.64 1.31 7.16
N HIS A 171 -2.52 1.58 5.86
CA HIS A 171 -3.54 1.21 4.90
C HIS A 171 -3.83 -0.31 4.83
N GLN A 172 -2.90 -1.15 5.32
CA GLN A 172 -3.14 -2.58 5.48
C GLN A 172 -4.35 -2.88 6.41
N TRP A 173 -4.69 -1.95 7.31
CA TRP A 173 -5.94 -1.96 8.09
C TRP A 173 -7.00 -1.03 7.47
N LEU A 174 -6.62 0.19 7.08
CA LEU A 174 -7.55 1.23 6.62
C LEU A 174 -7.50 1.41 5.10
N GLY A 175 -8.47 0.84 4.39
CA GLY A 175 -8.43 0.71 2.92
C GLY A 175 -8.47 -0.75 2.53
N ASN A 176 -7.52 -1.55 3.01
CA ASN A 176 -7.43 -2.96 2.67
C ASN A 176 -8.40 -3.84 3.48
N LEU A 177 -8.16 -3.96 4.80
CA LEU A 177 -9.02 -4.74 5.69
C LEU A 177 -10.41 -4.11 5.81
N ALA A 178 -10.46 -2.84 6.24
CA ALA A 178 -11.67 -2.04 6.30
C ALA A 178 -11.74 -1.12 5.07
N THR A 179 -12.55 -1.52 4.08
CA THR A 179 -12.76 -0.76 2.84
C THR A 179 -14.09 -0.01 2.90
N SER A 180 -14.15 1.17 2.30
CA SER A 180 -15.38 1.94 2.16
C SER A 180 -16.27 1.26 1.14
N SER A 181 -17.58 1.41 1.26
CA SER A 181 -18.51 0.82 0.30
C SER A 181 -18.45 1.49 -1.07
N TRP A 182 -18.01 2.75 -1.13
CA TRP A 182 -17.91 3.54 -2.36
C TRP A 182 -16.91 4.71 -2.22
N TRP A 183 -16.43 5.21 -3.36
CA TRP A 183 -15.38 6.23 -3.45
C TRP A 183 -15.75 7.61 -2.86
N ASN A 184 -17.03 7.94 -2.73
CA ASN A 184 -17.44 9.17 -2.02
C ASN A 184 -17.05 9.14 -0.52
N CYS A 185 -16.74 7.97 0.02
CA CYS A 185 -16.26 7.75 1.37
C CYS A 185 -14.76 7.43 1.43
N ILE A 186 -13.98 7.74 0.39
CA ILE A 186 -12.51 7.53 0.34
C ILE A 186 -11.77 8.21 1.50
N TRP A 187 -12.33 9.29 2.06
CA TRP A 187 -11.77 9.95 3.22
C TRP A 187 -11.66 9.02 4.45
N LEU A 188 -12.49 7.96 4.54
CA LEU A 188 -12.39 6.95 5.60
C LEU A 188 -11.11 6.12 5.49
N HIS A 189 -10.47 6.09 4.32
CA HIS A 189 -9.15 5.50 4.12
C HIS A 189 -8.09 6.55 4.40
N GLU A 190 -8.12 7.64 3.63
CA GLU A 190 -7.01 8.59 3.59
C GLU A 190 -6.88 9.45 4.84
N ALA A 191 -7.98 10.02 5.36
CA ALA A 191 -7.87 11.01 6.43
C ALA A 191 -7.41 10.40 7.77
N PRO A 192 -7.97 9.26 8.24
CA PRO A 192 -7.44 8.56 9.40
C PRO A 192 -6.01 8.06 9.19
N THR A 193 -5.68 7.54 7.99
CA THR A 193 -4.32 7.09 7.66
C THR A 193 -3.32 8.22 7.75
N TYR A 194 -3.61 9.39 7.18
CA TYR A 194 -2.78 10.59 7.35
C TYR A 194 -2.59 10.95 8.82
N TYR A 195 -3.67 11.03 9.59
CA TYR A 195 -3.58 11.41 11.01
C TYR A 195 -2.71 10.42 11.82
N LEU A 196 -2.98 9.14 11.66
CA LEU A 196 -2.33 8.08 12.42
C LEU A 196 -0.88 7.83 11.97
N SER A 197 -0.55 8.04 10.69
CA SER A 197 0.84 7.98 10.22
C SER A 197 1.69 9.08 10.88
N TYR A 198 1.18 10.32 10.96
CA TYR A 198 1.85 11.40 11.67
C TYR A 198 1.98 11.11 13.16
N LEU A 199 0.93 10.60 13.81
CA LEU A 199 0.96 10.23 15.22
C LEU A 199 2.01 9.14 15.50
N ALA A 200 2.02 8.07 14.70
CA ALA A 200 2.96 6.96 14.85
C ALA A 200 4.41 7.41 14.63
N THR A 201 4.66 8.20 13.57
CA THR A 201 5.99 8.75 13.30
C THR A 201 6.45 9.71 14.41
N PHE A 202 5.57 10.56 14.94
CA PHE A 202 5.87 11.46 16.05
C PHE A 202 6.23 10.70 17.32
N GLN A 203 5.44 9.69 17.71
CA GLN A 203 5.72 8.88 18.89
C GLN A 203 7.05 8.12 18.78
N ARG A 204 7.40 7.67 17.56
CA ARG A 204 8.64 6.95 17.29
C ARG A 204 9.87 7.88 17.26
N MET A 205 9.77 9.02 16.58
CA MET A 205 10.91 9.90 16.28
C MET A 205 11.09 11.02 17.31
N GLY A 206 10.14 11.19 18.23
CA GLY A 206 10.12 12.26 19.23
C GLY A 206 9.67 13.61 18.66
N SER A 207 9.89 14.68 19.44
CA SER A 207 9.46 16.05 19.13
C SER A 207 10.27 16.73 18.02
N GLN A 208 10.61 16.02 16.94
CA GLN A 208 11.13 16.64 15.73
C GLN A 208 10.04 17.58 15.19
N SER A 209 10.28 18.89 15.27
CA SER A 209 9.28 19.94 15.00
C SER A 209 8.71 19.88 13.58
N GLU A 210 9.41 19.21 12.66
CA GLU A 210 9.05 19.12 11.25
C GLU A 210 7.75 18.35 11.00
N TYR A 211 7.47 17.26 11.73
CA TYR A 211 6.25 16.46 11.51
C TYR A 211 4.99 17.17 12.01
N VAL A 212 5.05 17.79 13.19
CA VAL A 212 3.94 18.59 13.73
C VAL A 212 3.68 19.80 12.82
N SER A 213 4.74 20.49 12.41
CA SER A 213 4.62 21.63 11.48
C SER A 213 4.07 21.20 10.12
N SER A 214 4.50 20.06 9.60
CA SER A 214 3.99 19.49 8.33
C SER A 214 2.52 19.12 8.42
N PHE A 215 2.08 18.47 9.51
CA PHE A 215 0.68 18.12 9.71
C PHE A 215 -0.21 19.37 9.81
N LEU A 216 0.21 20.38 10.59
CA LEU A 216 -0.49 21.65 10.71
C LEU A 216 -0.55 22.39 9.36
N TRP A 217 0.54 22.35 8.59
CA TRP A 217 0.59 22.93 7.24
C TRP A 217 -0.36 22.23 6.27
N CYS A 218 -0.38 20.90 6.23
CA CYS A 218 -1.34 20.13 5.42
C CYS A 218 -2.80 20.46 5.79
N THR A 219 -3.08 20.59 7.08
CA THR A 219 -4.40 20.98 7.58
C THR A 219 -4.75 22.40 7.14
N TYR A 220 -3.84 23.36 7.30
CA TYR A 220 -4.01 24.75 6.88
C TYR A 220 -4.27 24.86 5.38
N VAL A 221 -3.46 24.22 4.54
CA VAL A 221 -3.64 24.22 3.08
C VAL A 221 -4.98 23.60 2.68
N THR A 222 -5.43 22.55 3.37
CA THR A 222 -6.73 21.93 3.11
C THR A 222 -7.89 22.85 3.47
N ILE A 223 -7.84 23.49 4.65
CA ILE A 223 -8.87 24.44 5.10
C ILE A 223 -8.95 25.63 4.16
N ILE A 224 -7.82 26.29 3.89
CA ILE A 224 -7.76 27.46 3.01
C ILE A 224 -8.11 27.08 1.58
N GLY A 225 -7.61 25.95 1.07
CA GLY A 225 -7.92 25.46 -0.27
C GLY A 225 -9.41 25.16 -0.46
N ASN A 226 -10.07 24.55 0.52
CA ASN A 226 -11.51 24.30 0.49
C ASN A 226 -12.32 25.60 0.63
N TYR A 227 -11.92 26.49 1.54
CA TYR A 227 -12.56 27.78 1.74
C TYR A 227 -12.51 28.64 0.47
N LEU A 228 -11.36 28.68 -0.21
CA LEU A 228 -11.17 29.46 -1.44
C LEU A 228 -11.84 28.85 -2.68
N LYS A 229 -12.09 27.53 -2.71
CA LYS A 229 -12.63 26.86 -3.91
C LYS A 229 -14.12 26.52 -3.86
N ARG A 230 -14.75 26.34 -2.69
CA ARG A 230 -16.09 25.70 -2.61
C ARG A 230 -17.14 26.39 -1.75
N GLY A 231 -16.83 27.43 -0.97
CA GLY A 231 -17.79 27.94 0.04
C GLY A 231 -18.09 26.90 1.13
N PRO A 232 -19.08 27.13 2.04
CA PRO A 232 -19.31 26.26 3.19
C PRO A 232 -19.73 24.83 2.78
N PRO A 233 -19.41 23.79 3.58
CA PRO A 233 -19.49 22.40 3.16
C PRO A 233 -20.92 21.97 2.85
N ALA A 234 -21.07 21.20 1.76
CA ALA A 234 -22.27 20.43 1.48
C ALA A 234 -22.58 19.53 2.68
N THR A 235 -23.79 19.65 3.22
CA THR A 235 -24.26 18.91 4.39
C THR A 235 -24.23 17.41 4.09
N MET A 236 -23.50 16.63 4.90
CA MET A 236 -23.49 15.18 4.81
C MET A 236 -24.49 14.62 5.83
N LYS A 237 -25.51 13.89 5.37
CA LYS A 237 -26.38 13.09 6.23
C LYS A 237 -25.64 11.80 6.61
N ILE A 238 -25.30 11.67 7.89
CA ILE A 238 -24.88 10.41 8.48
C ILE A 238 -26.17 9.67 8.87
N VAL A 239 -26.50 8.58 8.16
CA VAL A 239 -27.61 7.69 8.53
C VAL A 239 -27.03 6.56 9.35
N PHE A 240 -27.32 6.54 10.65
CA PHE A 240 -27.07 5.37 11.48
C PHE A 240 -28.25 4.40 11.32
N SER A 241 -27.98 3.20 10.80
CA SER A 241 -28.92 2.09 10.86
C SER A 241 -28.89 1.50 12.27
N GLY A 242 -29.69 2.05 13.18
CA GLY A 242 -30.07 1.37 14.41
C GLY A 242 -31.45 0.76 14.22
N SER A 243 -31.56 -0.56 14.29
CA SER A 243 -32.82 -1.19 14.64
C SER A 243 -33.07 -0.87 16.11
N ALA A 244 -34.05 0.00 16.37
CA ALA A 244 -34.77 -0.06 17.62
C ALA A 244 -35.61 -1.34 17.55
N ASP A 245 -35.20 -2.35 18.32
CA ASP A 245 -36.06 -3.24 19.12
C ASP A 245 -35.19 -3.91 20.18
#